data_AF-A0A645J1A0-F1
#
_entry.id   AF-A0A645J1A0-F1
#
_cell.length_a   1.000
_cell.length_b   1.000
_cell.length_c   1.000
_cell.angle_alpha   90.00
_cell.angle_beta   90.00
_cell.angle_gamma   90.00
#
_symmetry.space_group_name_H-M   'P 1'
#
loop_
_entity.id
_entity.type
_entity.pdbx_description
1 polymer ?
#
loop_
_entity_poly.entity_id
_entity_poly.type
_entity_poly.pdbx_seq_one_letter_code
_entity_poly.pdbx_strand_id
1 'polypeptide(L)'
;MFDFIEVDTATNWTMKYFALPILIIMIPISYFVYLKFIRQHEKKEYKSKVWTHLRTIFRITILTLAMTMLLIGTVLSSIILTNAYLGDSKTVSLNANIVDYYTTKNRGRTNYYIEIQDQQLDRIIKLKVYEPYQVGQQFNKTMKVGKWGLLYSEK
;
A
#
# COMPACT_ATOMS: atom_id res chain seq x y z
N MET A 1 16.44 -9.35 -1.94
CA MET A 1 15.59 -8.64 -0.95
C MET A 1 15.80 -7.16 -1.16
N PHE A 2 14.74 -6.35 -1.25
CA PHE A 2 14.85 -4.91 -1.48
C PHE A 2 15.52 -4.22 -0.29
N ASP A 3 16.46 -3.32 -0.58
CA ASP A 3 17.04 -2.39 0.39
C ASP A 3 16.17 -1.15 0.53
N PHE A 4 15.57 -0.70 -0.58
CA PHE A 4 14.60 0.39 -0.61
C PHE A 4 13.50 0.14 -1.65
N ILE A 5 12.29 0.64 -1.38
CA ILE A 5 11.22 0.78 -2.34
C ILE A 5 10.26 1.90 -1.92
N GLU A 6 9.70 2.64 -2.88
CA GLU A 6 8.68 3.68 -2.65
C GLU A 6 7.31 3.10 -2.24
N VAL A 7 7.22 2.51 -1.04
CA VAL A 7 5.97 1.94 -0.50
C VAL A 7 4.89 3.01 -0.34
N ASP A 8 5.25 4.22 0.09
CA ASP A 8 4.28 5.29 0.34
C ASP A 8 3.60 5.75 -0.94
N THR A 9 4.35 5.92 -2.03
CA THR A 9 3.82 6.23 -3.36
C THR A 9 2.89 5.11 -3.84
N ALA A 10 3.33 3.85 -3.73
CA ALA A 10 2.52 2.69 -4.12
C ALA A 10 1.22 2.59 -3.30
N THR A 11 1.29 2.89 -2.00
CA THR A 11 0.13 2.90 -1.09
C THR A 11 -0.84 4.02 -1.47
N ASN A 12 -0.33 5.22 -1.73
CA ASN A 12 -1.15 6.35 -2.18
C ASN A 12 -1.87 6.05 -3.49
N TRP A 13 -1.20 5.42 -4.46
CA TRP A 13 -1.85 4.99 -5.70
C TRP A 13 -2.90 3.92 -5.48
N THR A 14 -2.60 2.93 -4.63
CA THR A 14 -3.55 1.88 -4.27
C THR A 14 -4.80 2.47 -3.63
N MET A 15 -4.64 3.38 -2.68
CA MET A 15 -5.77 4.03 -2.00
C MET A 15 -6.55 4.96 -2.91
N LYS A 16 -5.87 5.76 -3.75
CA LYS A 16 -6.51 6.74 -4.63
C LYS A 16 -7.25 6.09 -5.79
N TYR A 17 -6.66 5.08 -6.43
CA TYR A 17 -7.17 4.53 -7.68
C TYR A 17 -7.85 3.16 -7.54
N PHE A 18 -7.49 2.36 -6.54
CA PHE A 18 -7.98 0.97 -6.44
C PHE A 18 -8.95 0.73 -5.28
N ALA A 19 -8.84 1.45 -4.15
CA ALA A 19 -9.66 1.16 -2.98
C ALA A 19 -11.18 1.28 -3.25
N LEU A 20 -11.62 2.35 -3.92
CA LEU A 20 -13.04 2.55 -4.23
C LEU A 20 -13.57 1.52 -5.27
N PRO A 21 -12.90 1.27 -6.40
CA PRO A 21 -13.31 0.21 -7.32
C PRO A 21 -13.38 -1.18 -6.67
N ILE A 22 -12.39 -1.54 -5.84
CA ILE A 22 -12.40 -2.80 -5.09
C ILE A 22 -13.64 -2.86 -4.19
N LEU A 23 -13.93 -1.80 -3.43
CA LEU A 23 -15.09 -1.76 -2.54
C LEU A 23 -16.40 -1.96 -3.32
N ILE A 24 -16.57 -1.27 -4.45
CA ILE A 24 -17.77 -1.37 -5.29
C ILE A 24 -17.97 -2.80 -5.80
N ILE A 25 -16.89 -3.45 -6.26
CA ILE A 25 -16.93 -4.84 -6.74
C ILE A 25 -17.18 -5.83 -5.60
N MET A 26 -16.64 -5.55 -4.42
CA MET A 26 -16.75 -6.44 -3.27
C MET A 26 -18.16 -6.51 -2.68
N ILE A 27 -18.95 -5.43 -2.75
CA ILE A 27 -20.33 -5.41 -2.22
C ILE A 27 -21.20 -6.54 -2.81
N PRO A 28 -21.38 -6.67 -4.15
CA PRO A 28 -22.19 -7.75 -4.74
C PRO A 28 -21.56 -9.12 -4.54
N ILE A 29 -20.22 -9.24 -4.57
CA ILE A 29 -19.53 -10.52 -4.35
C ILE A 29 -19.78 -11.01 -2.93
N SER A 30 -19.56 -10.16 -1.91
CA SER A 30 -19.77 -10.51 -0.51
C SER A 30 -21.24 -10.80 -0.21
N TYR A 31 -22.17 -10.10 -0.84
CA TYR A 31 -23.60 -10.43 -0.77
C TYR A 31 -23.89 -11.83 -1.31
N PHE A 32 -23.40 -12.16 -2.50
CA PHE A 32 -23.57 -13.47 -3.12
C PHE A 32 -22.93 -14.59 -2.28
N VAL A 33 -21.70 -14.38 -1.83
CA VAL A 33 -20.97 -15.33 -0.97
C VAL A 33 -21.73 -15.58 0.33
N TYR A 34 -22.23 -14.52 0.97
CA TYR A 34 -23.01 -14.66 2.19
C TYR A 34 -24.27 -15.48 1.96
N LEU A 35 -25.07 -15.17 0.94
CA LEU A 35 -26.32 -15.89 0.69
C LEU A 35 -26.11 -17.35 0.30
N LYS A 36 -25.16 -17.61 -0.61
CA LYS A 36 -24.97 -18.94 -1.19
C LYS A 36 -24.20 -19.88 -0.26
N PHE A 37 -23.24 -19.38 0.52
CA PHE A 37 -22.33 -20.25 1.28
C PHE A 37 -22.48 -20.09 2.79
N ILE A 38 -22.68 -18.87 3.30
CA ILE A 38 -22.68 -18.64 4.75
C ILE A 38 -24.08 -18.87 5.34
N ARG A 39 -25.11 -18.28 4.74
CA ARG A 39 -26.49 -18.33 5.24
C ARG A 39 -27.03 -19.76 5.33
N GLN A 40 -26.68 -20.62 4.38
CA GLN A 40 -27.14 -22.02 4.34
C GLN A 40 -26.70 -22.85 5.55
N HIS A 41 -25.61 -22.46 6.22
CA HIS A 41 -25.06 -23.18 7.37
C HIS A 41 -25.49 -22.55 8.71
N GLU A 42 -26.37 -21.54 8.68
CA GLU A 42 -26.84 -20.89 9.91
C GLU A 42 -27.93 -21.72 10.59
N LYS A 43 -27.62 -22.24 11.78
CA LYS A 43 -28.57 -23.02 12.61
C LYS A 43 -29.45 -22.18 13.54
N LYS A 44 -29.17 -20.87 13.66
CA LYS A 44 -29.83 -19.96 14.62
C LYS A 44 -30.75 -18.99 13.90
N GLU A 45 -32.05 -19.20 14.06
CA GLU A 45 -33.09 -18.23 13.70
C GLU A 45 -33.55 -17.45 14.94
N TYR A 46 -33.59 -16.12 14.82
CA TYR A 46 -34.14 -15.27 15.88
C TYR A 46 -35.65 -15.15 15.70
N LYS A 47 -36.39 -15.10 16.82
CA LYS A 47 -37.85 -14.88 16.80
C LYS A 47 -38.25 -13.55 16.14
N SER A 48 -37.38 -12.54 16.18
CA SER A 48 -37.64 -11.23 15.58
C SER A 48 -37.03 -11.13 14.19
N LYS A 49 -37.87 -10.84 13.18
CA LYS A 49 -37.45 -10.60 11.79
C LYS A 49 -36.47 -9.43 11.68
N VAL A 50 -36.68 -8.36 12.45
CA VAL A 50 -35.82 -7.16 12.44
C VAL A 50 -34.39 -7.51 12.86
N TRP A 51 -34.24 -8.27 13.95
CA TRP A 51 -32.92 -8.70 14.44
C TRP A 51 -32.19 -9.61 13.46
N THR A 52 -32.92 -10.48 12.76
CA THR A 52 -32.35 -11.32 11.70
C THR A 52 -31.81 -10.46 10.54
N HIS A 53 -32.59 -9.49 10.06
CA HIS A 53 -32.15 -8.60 8.97
C HIS A 53 -30.93 -7.74 9.36
N LEU A 54 -30.94 -7.15 10.56
CA LEU A 54 -29.84 -6.33 11.04
C LEU A 54 -28.54 -7.14 11.16
N ARG A 55 -28.61 -8.36 11.70
CA ARG A 55 -27.47 -9.29 11.79
C ARG A 55 -26.94 -9.65 10.41
N THR A 56 -27.81 -9.93 9.45
CA THR A 56 -27.40 -10.24 8.06
C THR A 56 -26.68 -9.07 7.42
N ILE A 57 -27.23 -7.86 7.51
CA ILE A 57 -26.60 -6.64 6.98
C ILE A 57 -25.22 -6.46 7.61
N PHE A 58 -25.13 -6.54 8.94
CA PHE A 58 -23.88 -6.39 9.67
C PHE A 58 -22.82 -7.41 9.25
N ARG A 59 -23.20 -8.69 9.08
CA ARG A 59 -22.29 -9.75 8.62
C ARG A 59 -21.77 -9.50 7.21
N ILE A 60 -22.65 -9.09 6.29
CA ILE A 60 -22.26 -8.77 4.92
C ILE A 60 -21.31 -7.58 4.91
N THR A 61 -21.58 -6.54 5.71
CA THR A 61 -20.71 -5.37 5.83
C THR A 61 -19.32 -5.76 6.35
N ILE A 62 -19.23 -6.54 7.42
CA ILE A 62 -17.93 -7.02 7.94
C ILE A 62 -17.19 -7.85 6.90
N LEU A 63 -17.89 -8.78 6.24
CA LEU A 63 -17.29 -9.60 5.20
C LEU A 63 -16.74 -8.73 4.05
N THR A 64 -17.51 -7.74 3.63
CA THR A 64 -17.12 -6.81 2.56
C THR A 64 -15.87 -6.02 2.95
N LEU A 65 -15.84 -5.47 4.17
CA LEU A 65 -14.68 -4.72 4.68
C LEU A 65 -13.43 -5.60 4.77
N ALA A 66 -13.55 -6.79 5.35
CA ALA A 66 -12.42 -7.72 5.50
C ALA A 66 -11.83 -8.12 4.14
N MET A 67 -12.69 -8.51 3.19
CA MET A 67 -12.26 -8.90 1.85
C MET A 67 -11.68 -7.71 1.06
N THR A 68 -12.23 -6.51 1.24
CA THR A 68 -11.68 -5.28 0.63
C THR A 68 -10.27 -5.00 1.14
N MET A 69 -10.03 -5.09 2.46
CA MET A 69 -8.69 -4.90 3.02
C MET A 69 -7.68 -5.91 2.49
N LEU A 70 -8.09 -7.20 2.37
CA LEU A 70 -7.24 -8.25 1.80
C LEU A 70 -6.85 -7.92 0.35
N LEU A 71 -7.83 -7.56 -0.49
CA LEU A 71 -7.56 -7.22 -1.89
C LEU A 71 -6.72 -5.95 -2.06
N ILE A 72 -6.93 -4.92 -1.24
CA ILE A 72 -6.05 -3.74 -1.22
C ILE A 72 -4.60 -4.15 -0.94
N GLY A 73 -4.37 -5.01 0.05
CA GLY A 73 -3.04 -5.55 0.36
C GLY A 73 -2.44 -6.37 -0.79
N THR A 74 -3.26 -7.17 -1.48
CA THR A 74 -2.83 -7.93 -2.67
C THR A 74 -2.46 -7.00 -3.83
N VAL A 75 -3.24 -5.94 -4.09
CA VAL A 75 -2.94 -4.98 -5.16
C VAL A 75 -1.66 -4.20 -4.85
N LEU A 76 -1.48 -3.72 -3.62
CA LEU A 76 -0.25 -3.05 -3.20
C LEU A 76 0.97 -3.96 -3.41
N SER A 77 0.87 -5.22 -2.97
CA SER A 77 1.93 -6.21 -3.14
C SER A 77 2.22 -6.48 -4.62
N SER A 78 1.16 -6.54 -5.44
CA SER A 78 1.29 -6.76 -6.88
C SER A 78 1.96 -5.58 -7.58
N ILE A 79 1.63 -4.34 -7.22
CA ILE A 79 2.28 -3.13 -7.75
C ILE A 79 3.77 -3.17 -7.41
N ILE A 80 4.13 -3.47 -6.16
CA ILE A 80 5.53 -3.57 -5.70
C ILE A 80 6.29 -4.64 -6.50
N LEU A 81 5.75 -5.85 -6.60
CA LEU A 81 6.41 -6.96 -7.28
C LEU A 81 6.53 -6.71 -8.78
N THR A 82 5.45 -6.29 -9.42
CA THR A 82 5.47 -6.03 -10.86
C THR A 82 6.30 -4.79 -11.21
N ASN A 83 6.47 -3.84 -10.29
CA ASN A 83 7.40 -2.74 -10.49
C ASN A 83 8.84 -3.23 -10.62
N ALA A 84 9.26 -4.12 -9.72
CA ALA A 84 10.64 -4.57 -9.66
C ALA A 84 10.99 -5.68 -10.66
N TYR A 85 10.05 -6.60 -10.92
CA TYR A 85 10.35 -7.84 -11.65
C TYR A 85 9.77 -7.91 -13.06
N LEU A 86 8.85 -7.01 -13.44
CA LEU A 86 8.13 -7.12 -14.70
C LEU A 86 8.53 -5.98 -15.63
N GLY A 87 9.28 -6.29 -16.70
CA GLY A 87 9.77 -5.32 -17.68
C GLY A 87 11.21 -4.86 -17.41
N ASP A 88 11.72 -4.02 -18.29
CA ASP A 88 13.08 -3.50 -18.17
C ASP A 88 13.15 -2.42 -17.09
N SER A 89 14.04 -2.62 -16.11
CA SER A 89 14.35 -1.60 -15.11
C SER A 89 15.41 -0.64 -15.63
N LYS A 90 15.18 0.67 -15.44
CA LYS A 90 16.17 1.70 -15.80
C LYS A 90 16.96 2.07 -14.56
N THR A 91 18.28 1.96 -14.63
CA THR A 91 19.15 2.45 -13.57
C THR A 91 19.22 3.98 -13.63
N VAL A 92 18.97 4.64 -12.49
CA VAL A 92 19.03 6.09 -12.32
C VAL A 92 19.97 6.39 -11.15
N SER A 93 20.92 7.27 -11.39
CA SER A 93 21.79 7.81 -10.34
C SER A 93 21.12 9.03 -9.74
N LEU A 94 20.59 8.88 -8.52
CA LEU A 94 20.09 10.01 -7.76
C LEU A 94 21.28 10.84 -7.30
N ASN A 95 21.32 12.09 -7.73
CA ASN A 95 22.26 13.10 -7.28
C ASN A 95 21.44 14.34 -6.94
N ALA A 96 20.95 14.37 -5.71
CA ALA A 96 19.99 15.36 -5.25
C ALA A 96 20.38 15.89 -3.87
N ASN A 97 20.05 17.16 -3.62
CA ASN A 97 20.21 17.75 -2.30
C ASN A 97 19.05 17.34 -1.40
N ILE A 98 19.38 17.07 -0.14
CA ILE A 98 18.38 16.77 0.89
C ILE A 98 17.61 18.04 1.19
N VAL A 99 16.29 17.99 1.00
CA VAL A 99 15.37 19.10 1.23
C VAL A 99 14.86 19.08 2.67
N ASP A 100 14.63 17.88 3.21
CA ASP A 100 14.17 17.72 4.59
C ASP A 100 14.77 16.46 5.24
N TYR A 101 14.89 16.49 6.56
CA TYR A 101 15.34 15.38 7.38
C TYR A 101 14.50 15.30 8.66
N TYR A 102 13.91 14.14 8.90
CA TYR A 102 13.10 13.91 10.10
C TYR A 102 13.32 12.51 10.66
N THR A 103 12.98 12.36 11.95
CA THR A 103 13.07 11.08 12.65
C THR A 103 11.71 10.67 13.18
N THR A 104 11.46 9.36 13.19
CA THR A 104 10.27 8.80 13.84
C THR A 104 10.71 7.74 14.84
N LYS A 105 10.08 7.72 16.01
CA LYS A 105 10.35 6.71 17.05
C LYS A 105 9.18 5.73 17.10
N ASN A 106 9.43 4.47 16.75
CA ASN A 106 8.41 3.44 16.78
C ASN A 106 8.92 2.22 17.56
N ARG A 107 8.18 1.80 18.60
CA ARG A 107 8.53 0.67 19.48
C ARG A 107 10.00 0.69 19.96
N GLY A 108 10.48 1.87 20.36
CA GLY A 108 11.84 2.07 20.85
C GLY A 108 12.93 2.17 19.78
N ARG A 109 12.62 1.96 18.49
CA ARG A 109 13.56 2.15 17.37
C ARG A 109 13.36 3.54 16.75
N THR A 110 14.46 4.27 16.61
CA THR A 110 14.50 5.51 15.84
C THR A 110 14.72 5.17 14.37
N ASN A 111 13.85 5.66 13.50
CA ASN A 111 13.98 5.55 12.05
C ASN A 111 14.29 6.95 11.49
N TYR A 112 15.29 7.03 10.63
CA TYR A 112 15.72 8.26 9.99
C TYR A 112 15.15 8.32 8.57
N TYR A 113 14.67 9.49 8.18
CA TYR A 113 14.13 9.74 6.86
C TYR A 113 14.72 11.01 6.27
N ILE A 114 14.94 10.99 4.97
CA ILE A 114 15.31 12.16 4.17
C ILE A 114 14.29 12.34 3.06
N GLU A 115 14.04 13.59 2.70
CA GLU A 115 13.32 13.95 1.48
C GLU A 115 14.31 14.58 0.50
N ILE A 116 14.33 14.06 -0.73
CA ILE A 116 15.16 14.60 -1.81
C ILE A 116 14.25 15.08 -2.94
N GLN A 117 14.57 16.24 -3.51
CA GLN A 117 13.94 16.71 -4.74
C GLN A 117 14.76 16.18 -5.91
N ASP A 118 14.21 15.23 -6.65
CA ASP A 118 14.87 14.74 -7.86
C ASP A 118 14.48 15.58 -9.07
N GLN A 119 15.49 16.11 -9.77
CA GLN A 119 15.29 16.95 -10.95
C GLN A 119 14.90 16.15 -12.20
N GLN A 120 15.23 14.86 -12.27
CA GLN A 120 14.93 14.01 -13.43
C GLN A 120 13.51 13.46 -13.40
N LEU A 121 12.98 13.21 -12.21
CA LEU A 121 11.66 12.64 -11.95
C LEU A 121 10.62 13.70 -11.55
N ASP A 122 11.05 14.95 -11.40
CA ASP A 122 10.24 16.12 -11.02
C ASP A 122 9.32 15.83 -9.80
N ARG A 123 9.87 15.17 -8.78
CA ARG A 123 9.12 14.77 -7.59
C ARG A 123 10.00 14.67 -6.34
N ILE A 124 9.35 14.81 -5.18
CA ILE A 124 9.97 14.56 -3.88
C ILE A 124 9.98 13.06 -3.61
N ILE A 125 11.16 12.51 -3.31
CA ILE A 125 11.34 11.11 -2.93
C ILE A 125 11.64 11.05 -1.44
N LYS A 126 10.86 10.25 -0.71
CA LYS A 126 11.10 9.97 0.72
C LYS A 126 11.90 8.69 0.85
N LEU A 127 13.05 8.77 1.51
CA LEU A 127 13.97 7.66 1.69
C LEU A 127 14.18 7.40 3.18
N LYS A 128 14.03 6.14 3.59
CA LYS A 128 14.49 5.70 4.91
C LYS A 128 16.00 5.47 4.86
N VAL A 129 16.72 6.06 5.79
CA VAL A 129 18.19 5.98 5.89
C VAL A 129 18.63 5.42 7.24
N TYR A 130 19.87 4.94 7.30
CA TYR A 130 20.47 4.37 8.51
C TYR A 130 21.20 5.41 9.36
N GLU A 131 21.70 6.45 8.72
CA GLU A 131 22.54 7.48 9.32
C GLU A 131 21.83 8.83 9.33
N PRO A 132 22.17 9.73 10.27
CA PRO A 132 21.68 11.09 10.25
C PRO A 132 22.29 11.85 9.07
N TYR A 133 21.49 12.70 8.43
CA TYR A 133 21.90 13.58 7.34
C TYR A 133 21.59 15.04 7.68
N GLN A 134 22.22 15.96 6.95
CA GLN A 134 21.95 17.39 7.05
C GLN A 134 21.15 17.89 5.85
N VAL A 135 20.22 18.82 6.08
CA VAL A 135 19.53 19.53 5.00
C VAL A 135 20.55 20.30 4.16
N GLY A 136 20.43 20.22 2.84
CA GLY A 136 21.39 20.77 1.87
C GLY A 136 22.59 19.87 1.57
N GLN A 137 22.77 18.76 2.30
CA GLN A 137 23.80 17.78 1.98
C GLN A 137 23.45 17.06 0.66
N GLN A 138 24.48 16.81 -0.15
CA GLN A 138 24.35 16.06 -1.39
C GLN A 138 24.17 14.57 -1.09
N PHE A 139 23.12 13.98 -1.63
CA PHE A 139 22.83 12.56 -1.53
C PHE A 139 23.05 11.89 -2.88
N ASN A 140 23.95 10.91 -2.92
CA ASN A 140 24.30 10.14 -4.11
C ASN A 140 23.97 8.67 -3.89
N LYS A 141 22.97 8.15 -4.62
CA LYS A 141 22.64 6.71 -4.60
C LYS A 141 22.17 6.25 -5.98
N THR A 142 22.69 5.11 -6.42
CA THR A 142 22.19 4.46 -7.63
C THR A 142 20.95 3.64 -7.30
N MET A 143 19.85 3.89 -8.00
CA MET A 143 18.57 3.20 -7.83
C MET A 143 18.04 2.70 -9.17
N LYS A 144 17.01 1.86 -9.13
CA LYS A 144 16.31 1.38 -10.32
C LYS A 144 14.91 1.97 -10.34
N VAL A 145 14.48 2.45 -11.51
CA VAL A 145 13.09 2.80 -11.81
C VAL A 145 12.44 1.59 -12.44
N GLY A 146 11.40 1.07 -11.77
CA GLY A 146 10.65 -0.08 -12.24
C GLY A 146 9.53 0.27 -13.21
N LYS A 147 8.74 -0.73 -13.60
CA LYS A 147 7.66 -0.59 -14.60
C LYS A 147 6.58 0.42 -14.21
N TRP A 148 6.30 0.56 -12.93
CA TRP A 148 5.33 1.52 -12.43
C TRP A 148 5.94 2.91 -12.20
N GLY A 149 7.21 3.11 -12.56
CA GLY A 149 7.93 4.36 -12.29
C GLY A 149 8.28 4.54 -10.82
N LEU A 150 8.18 3.50 -9.99
CA LEU A 150 8.55 3.54 -8.58
C LEU A 150 10.03 3.20 -8.44
N LEU A 151 10.74 3.96 -7.60
CA LEU A 151 12.13 3.67 -7.30
C LEU A 151 12.24 2.49 -6.34
N TYR A 152 13.26 1.68 -6.58
CA TYR A 152 13.69 0.61 -5.69
C TYR A 152 15.20 0.40 -5.78
N SER A 153 15.78 -0.19 -4.73
CA SER A 153 17.16 -0.67 -4.75
C SER A 153 17.24 -2.08 -4.19
N GLU A 154 18.12 -2.89 -4.75
CA GLU A 154 18.44 -4.25 -4.29
C GLU A 154 19.77 -4.22 -3.56
N LYS A 155 19.97 -5.14 -2.62
CA LYS A 155 21.27 -5.36 -1.97
C LYS A 155 22.27 -5.98 -2.95
#